data_AF-A0A1F8SBQ9-F1
#
_entry.id   AF-A0A1F8SBQ9-F1
#
_cell.length_a   1.000
_cell.length_b   1.000
_cell.length_c   1.000
_cell.angle_alpha   90.00
_cell.angle_beta   90.00
_cell.angle_gamma   90.00
#
_symmetry.space_group_name_H-M   'P 1'
#
loop_
_entity.id
_entity.type
_entity.pdbx_description
1 polymer ?
#
loop_
_entity_poly.entity_id
_entity_poly.type
_entity_poly.pdbx_seq_one_letter_code
_entity_poly.pdbx_strand_id
1 'polypeptide(L)'
;MSRPELEARLRSEGLDAGAWSNGPGDRYAAHLHGYDKVLVCTAGSIRFGLPEHGGSAVLAVGDRLDLPAGTTHDAVVGPAGVTCLEADLPAGRLAELCRRVAGEW
;
A
#
# COMPACT_ATOMS: atom_id res chain seq x y z
N MET A 1 -5.19 6.01 13.60
CA MET A 1 -5.08 4.62 14.08
C MET A 1 -3.61 4.31 14.29
N SER A 2 -3.28 3.61 15.37
CA SER A 2 -1.95 3.08 15.68
C SER A 2 -1.62 1.85 14.84
N ARG A 3 -0.34 1.49 14.74
CA ARG A 3 0.09 0.29 14.01
C ARG A 3 -0.58 -1.00 14.52
N PRO A 4 -0.67 -1.29 15.83
CA PRO A 4 -1.36 -2.49 16.32
C PRO A 4 -2.85 -2.53 15.93
N GLU A 5 -3.53 -1.39 15.90
CA GLU A 5 -4.94 -1.32 15.45
C GLU A 5 -5.08 -1.65 13.96
N LEU A 6 -4.16 -1.14 13.13
CA LEU A 6 -4.12 -1.46 11.70
C LEU A 6 -3.78 -2.94 11.45
N GLU A 7 -2.82 -3.51 12.18
CA GLU A 7 -2.49 -4.94 12.12
C GLU A 7 -3.69 -5.81 12.55
N ALA A 8 -4.40 -5.41 13.62
CA ALA A 8 -5.60 -6.11 14.06
C ALA A 8 -6.74 -6.02 13.03
N ARG A 9 -6.91 -4.86 12.39
CA ARG A 9 -7.89 -4.66 11.31
C ARG A 9 -7.60 -5.58 10.13
N LEU A 10 -6.38 -5.56 9.60
CA LEU A 10 -5.96 -6.43 8.49
C LEU A 10 -6.15 -7.92 8.84
N ARG A 11 -5.78 -8.33 10.05
CA ARG A 11 -5.99 -9.71 10.52
C ARG A 11 -7.47 -10.08 10.57
N SER A 12 -8.35 -9.16 10.99
CA SER A 12 -9.80 -9.40 11.01
C SER A 12 -10.40 -9.56 9.60
N GLU A 13 -9.75 -9.00 8.58
CA GLU A 13 -10.09 -9.20 7.17
C GLU A 13 -9.47 -10.46 6.57
N GLY A 14 -8.70 -11.23 7.35
CA GLY A 14 -8.00 -12.43 6.91
C GLY A 14 -6.72 -12.16 6.13
N LEU A 15 -6.12 -10.97 6.28
CA LEU A 15 -4.87 -10.59 5.63
C LEU A 15 -3.69 -10.89 6.56
N ASP A 16 -2.73 -11.68 6.07
CA ASP A 16 -1.46 -11.93 6.76
C ASP A 16 -0.43 -10.90 6.32
N ALA A 17 -0.34 -9.80 7.09
CA ALA A 17 0.45 -8.64 6.71
C ALA A 17 1.84 -8.63 7.38
N GLY A 18 2.89 -8.50 6.55
CA GLY A 18 4.26 -8.24 6.98
C GLY A 18 4.58 -6.75 7.00
N ALA A 19 5.57 -6.34 7.80
CA ALA A 19 6.02 -4.96 7.85
C ALA A 19 7.34 -4.75 7.12
N TRP A 20 7.47 -3.63 6.41
CA TRP A 20 8.73 -3.17 5.82
C TRP A 20 8.91 -1.66 6.02
N SER A 21 10.13 -1.17 5.82
CA SER A 21 10.44 0.26 5.97
C SER A 21 11.58 0.69 5.06
N ASN A 22 11.54 1.95 4.64
CA ASN A 22 12.54 2.55 3.77
C ASN A 22 12.84 3.99 4.15
N GLY A 23 14.04 4.45 3.78
CA GLY A 23 14.54 5.77 4.09
C GLY A 23 13.94 6.86 3.19
N PRO A 24 14.10 8.14 3.56
CA PRO A 24 13.63 9.26 2.76
C PRO A 24 14.13 9.22 1.31
N GLY A 25 13.21 9.35 0.35
CA GLY A 25 13.54 9.44 -1.06
C GLY A 25 13.92 8.11 -1.74
N ASP A 26 13.88 6.98 -1.03
CA ASP A 26 14.01 5.65 -1.64
C ASP A 26 12.97 5.47 -2.77
N ARG A 27 13.38 4.76 -3.82
CA ARG A 27 12.58 4.60 -5.05
C ARG A 27 12.44 3.15 -5.46
N TYR A 28 11.26 2.82 -5.95
CA TYR A 28 10.96 1.59 -6.65
C TYR A 28 10.70 1.94 -8.11
N ALA A 29 11.43 1.28 -9.02
CA ALA A 29 11.17 1.40 -10.45
C ALA A 29 9.78 0.82 -10.79
N ALA A 30 9.21 1.25 -11.92
CA ALA A 30 7.91 0.75 -12.37
C ALA A 30 7.94 -0.77 -12.54
N HIS A 31 6.97 -1.45 -11.95
CA HIS A 31 6.81 -2.90 -12.01
C HIS A 31 5.35 -3.30 -11.79
N LEU A 32 5.06 -4.59 -11.92
CA LEU A 32 3.76 -5.18 -11.62
C LEU A 32 3.95 -6.54 -10.94
N HIS A 33 2.87 -7.04 -10.35
CA HIS A 33 2.83 -8.35 -9.72
C HIS A 33 1.73 -9.21 -10.33
N GLY A 34 1.92 -10.53 -10.32
CA GLY A 34 0.88 -11.51 -10.69
C GLY A 34 -0.11 -11.82 -9.57
N TYR A 35 -0.08 -11.04 -8.49
CA TYR A 35 -0.88 -11.20 -7.28
C TYR A 35 -1.46 -9.84 -6.87
N ASP A 36 -2.56 -9.86 -6.14
CA ASP A 36 -3.15 -8.66 -5.56
C ASP A 36 -2.34 -8.25 -4.33
N LYS A 37 -2.15 -6.94 -4.12
CA LYS A 37 -1.40 -6.41 -3.00
C LYS A 37 -2.23 -5.42 -2.21
N VAL A 38 -2.22 -5.56 -0.89
CA VAL A 38 -2.73 -4.54 0.04
C VAL A 38 -1.55 -3.87 0.72
N LEU A 39 -1.50 -2.54 0.70
CA LEU A 39 -0.47 -1.73 1.35
C LEU A 39 -1.13 -0.76 2.33
N VAL A 40 -0.64 -0.70 3.56
CA VAL A 40 -1.12 0.25 4.59
C VAL A 40 0.05 1.01 5.18
N CYS A 41 0.05 2.33 5.07
CA CYS A 41 1.12 3.15 5.64
C CYS A 41 0.91 3.30 7.16
N THR A 42 1.93 3.01 7.97
CA THR A 42 1.87 3.07 9.44
C THR A 42 2.80 4.11 10.04
N ALA A 43 3.80 4.57 9.28
CA ALA A 43 4.66 5.71 9.64
C ALA A 43 5.13 6.42 8.37
N GLY A 44 5.32 7.74 8.44
CA GLY A 44 5.81 8.53 7.31
C GLY A 44 4.82 8.60 6.15
N SER A 45 5.33 8.49 4.91
CA SER A 45 4.49 8.54 3.71
C SER A 45 5.18 7.92 2.49
N ILE A 46 4.38 7.48 1.51
CA ILE A 46 4.88 7.00 0.23
C ILE A 46 3.91 7.38 -0.89
N ARG A 47 4.43 7.77 -2.06
CA ARG A 47 3.65 8.00 -3.27
C ARG A 47 3.84 6.83 -4.22
N PHE A 48 2.73 6.24 -4.66
CA PHE A 48 2.69 5.26 -5.76
C PHE A 48 2.29 5.95 -7.06
N GLY A 49 3.13 5.87 -8.09
CA GLY A 49 2.76 6.23 -9.47
C GLY A 49 1.91 5.14 -10.10
N LEU A 50 0.86 5.51 -10.82
CA LEU A 50 -0.10 4.62 -11.45
C LEU A 50 -0.25 5.02 -12.94
N PRO A 51 0.78 4.80 -13.77
CA PRO A 51 0.88 5.36 -15.12
C PRO A 51 -0.26 4.91 -16.04
N GLU A 52 -0.67 3.65 -15.97
CA GLU A 52 -1.79 3.11 -16.77
C GLU A 52 -3.15 3.70 -16.38
N HIS A 53 -3.24 4.24 -15.16
CA HIS A 53 -4.44 4.89 -14.62
C HIS A 53 -4.32 6.43 -14.66
N GLY A 54 -3.26 6.96 -15.27
CA GLY A 54 -3.04 8.40 -15.46
C GLY A 54 -2.84 9.19 -14.16
N GLY A 55 -2.42 8.54 -13.06
CA GLY A 55 -2.46 9.15 -11.74
C GLY A 55 -1.41 8.67 -10.75
N SER A 56 -1.65 8.98 -9.48
CA SER A 56 -0.86 8.51 -8.37
C SER A 56 -1.67 8.49 -7.08
N ALA A 57 -1.33 7.57 -6.19
CA ALA A 57 -1.86 7.50 -4.83
C ALA A 57 -0.77 7.90 -3.84
N VAL A 58 -1.07 8.83 -2.92
CA VAL A 58 -0.19 9.14 -1.80
C VAL A 58 -0.77 8.50 -0.56
N LEU A 59 0.00 7.63 0.10
CA LEU A 59 -0.39 7.06 1.39
C LEU A 59 0.27 7.85 2.51
N ALA A 60 -0.56 8.38 3.40
CA ALA A 60 -0.17 8.84 4.72
C ALA A 60 -0.53 7.78 5.77
N VAL A 61 -0.14 8.00 7.03
CA VAL A 61 -0.41 7.07 8.13
C VAL A 61 -1.90 6.74 8.24
N GLY A 62 -2.23 5.46 8.17
CA GLY A 62 -3.58 4.89 8.21
C GLY A 62 -4.25 4.73 6.83
N ASP A 63 -3.70 5.33 5.78
CA ASP A 63 -4.20 5.12 4.42
C ASP A 63 -3.85 3.71 3.94
N ARG A 64 -4.74 3.16 3.11
CA ARG A 64 -4.59 1.87 2.44
C ARG A 64 -4.61 2.04 0.93
N LEU A 65 -3.82 1.23 0.23
CA LEU A 65 -3.94 1.00 -1.21
C LEU A 65 -4.28 -0.47 -1.45
N ASP A 66 -5.41 -0.69 -2.11
CA ASP A 66 -5.76 -1.94 -2.76
C ASP A 66 -5.20 -1.90 -4.18
N LEU A 67 -4.28 -2.81 -4.50
CA LEU A 67 -3.54 -2.84 -5.75
C LEU A 67 -3.77 -4.19 -6.46
N PRO A 68 -4.73 -4.29 -7.38
CA PRO A 68 -5.00 -5.53 -8.11
C PRO A 68 -3.79 -6.01 -8.93
N ALA A 69 -3.71 -7.33 -9.11
CA ALA A 69 -2.71 -7.98 -9.96
C ALA A 69 -2.66 -7.37 -11.36
N GLY A 70 -1.45 -7.28 -11.92
CA GLY A 70 -1.22 -6.67 -13.22
C GLY A 70 -1.20 -5.14 -13.23
N THR A 71 -1.47 -4.47 -12.10
CA THR A 71 -1.38 -2.99 -12.04
C THR A 71 0.08 -2.54 -12.07
N THR A 72 0.50 -1.89 -13.17
CA THR A 72 1.82 -1.25 -13.23
C THR A 72 1.89 -0.08 -12.27
N HIS A 73 2.91 -0.07 -11.41
CA HIS A 73 3.13 0.99 -10.44
C HIS A 73 4.62 1.23 -10.15
N ASP A 74 4.96 2.47 -9.83
CA ASP A 74 6.25 2.88 -9.25
C ASP A 74 6.02 3.44 -7.84
N ALA A 75 7.09 3.65 -7.05
CA ALA A 75 6.92 4.32 -5.77
C ALA A 75 8.12 5.19 -5.37
N VAL A 76 7.82 6.25 -4.62
CA VAL A 76 8.82 7.16 -4.02
C VAL A 76 8.47 7.40 -2.57
N VAL A 77 9.41 7.11 -1.68
CA VAL A 77 9.27 7.30 -0.23
C VAL A 77 9.37 8.79 0.12
N GLY A 78 8.46 9.26 0.98
CA GLY A 78 8.39 10.64 1.42
C GLY A 78 9.58 11.07 2.30
N PRO A 79 9.69 12.37 2.61
CA PRO A 79 10.88 12.95 3.25
C PRO A 79 11.13 12.49 4.69
N ALA A 80 10.13 11.88 5.35
CA ALA A 80 10.25 11.31 6.69
C ALA A 80 10.53 9.80 6.69
N GLY A 81 10.76 9.19 5.53
CA GLY A 81 10.77 7.74 5.37
C GLY A 81 9.36 7.15 5.32
N VAL A 82 9.26 5.82 5.33
CA VAL A 82 7.99 5.10 5.43
C VAL A 82 8.15 3.79 6.21
N THR A 83 7.08 3.41 6.91
CA THR A 83 6.83 2.03 7.32
C THR A 83 5.46 1.62 6.80
N CYS A 84 5.37 0.52 6.06
CA CYS A 84 4.11 -0.04 5.59
C CYS A 84 3.89 -1.44 6.16
N LEU A 85 2.62 -1.80 6.31
CA LEU A 85 2.18 -3.18 6.32
C LEU A 85 1.83 -3.57 4.89
N GLU A 86 2.18 -4.77 4.47
CA GLU A 86 1.79 -5.31 3.17
C GLU A 86 1.30 -6.76 3.29
N ALA A 87 0.29 -7.11 2.49
CA ALA A 87 -0.18 -8.48 2.34
C ALA A 87 -0.35 -8.79 0.85
N ASP A 88 0.12 -9.97 0.44
CA ASP A 88 -0.05 -10.50 -0.91
C ASP A 88 -1.22 -11.48 -0.92
N LEU A 89 -2.08 -11.40 -1.95
CA LEU A 89 -3.24 -12.25 -2.12
C LEU A 89 -3.25 -12.88 -3.52
N PRO A 90 -3.91 -14.04 -3.70
CA PRO A 90 -4.19 -14.55 -5.04
C PRO A 90 -4.83 -13.46 -5.92
N ALA A 91 -4.49 -13.44 -7.21
CA ALA A 91 -5.06 -12.48 -8.16
C ALA A 91 -6.61 -12.54 -8.19
N GLY A 92 -7.25 -11.38 -8.27
CA GLY A 92 -8.71 -11.26 -8.40
C GLY A 92 -9.49 -11.30 -7.08
N ARG A 93 -8.82 -11.10 -5.95
CA ARG A 93 -9.42 -10.92 -4.62
C ARG A 93 -9.82 -9.48 -4.33
N LEU A 94 -9.15 -8.51 -4.96
CA LEU A 94 -9.47 -7.09 -4.94
C LEU A 94 -10.30 -6.73 -6.16
N ALA A 95 -11.42 -6.04 -5.95
CA ALA A 95 -12.34 -5.69 -7.04
C ALA A 95 -11.80 -4.60 -7.96
N GLU A 96 -11.09 -3.61 -7.40
CA GLU A 96 -10.58 -2.46 -8.14
C GLU A 96 -9.34 -1.85 -7.46
N LEU A 97 -8.58 -1.08 -8.22
CA LEU A 97 -7.53 -0.22 -7.71
C LEU A 97 -8.14 0.90 -6.86
N CYS A 98 -7.90 0.87 -5.56
CA CYS A 98 -8.56 1.79 -4.63
C CYS A 98 -7.60 2.30 -3.55
N ARG A 99 -7.47 3.63 -3.43
CA ARG A 99 -6.92 4.26 -2.23
C ARG A 99 -8.05 4.51 -1.24
N ARG A 100 -7.93 3.97 -0.03
CA ARG A 100 -8.85 4.22 1.08
C ARG A 100 -8.17 5.11 2.11
N VAL A 101 -8.82 6.21 2.48
CA VAL A 101 -8.26 7.16 3.44
C VAL A 101 -8.38 6.58 4.85
N ALA A 102 -7.43 6.93 5.72
CA ALA A 102 -7.46 6.56 7.13
C ALA A 102 -8.86 6.81 7.76
N GLY A 103 -9.46 5.75 8.32
CA GLY A 103 -10.78 5.80 8.96
C GLY A 103 -11.98 5.50 8.05
N GLU A 104 -11.76 5.29 6.74
CA GLU A 104 -12.81 4.93 5.78
C GLU A 104 -12.87 3.42 5.46
N TRP A 105 -12.09 2.60 6.17
CA TRP A 105 -11.97 1.16 5.94
C TRP A 105 -11.73 0.34 7.21
#